data_AF-A0AAV3Z2I0-F1
#
_entry.id   AF-A0AAV3Z2I0-F1
#
_cell.length_a   1.000
_cell.length_b   1.000
_cell.length_c   1.000
_cell.angle_alpha   90.00
_cell.angle_beta   90.00
_cell.angle_gamma   90.00
#
_symmetry.space_group_name_H-M   'P 1'
#
loop_
_entity.id
_entity.type
_entity.pdbx_description
1 polymer ?
#
loop_
_entity_poly.entity_id
_entity_poly.type
_entity_poly.pdbx_seq_one_letter_code
_entity_poly.pdbx_strand_id
1 'polypeptide(L)'
;MGVSGEEIFLLSGDWVSGEEIFLFSGDWVSGEEIFLFSGDGVSGEEIILFSGDGVSGEGIILFSGDGVSGEEIILFSGDGVSGEEIILFSGYGVSGEGIILFSGDGGGRRGDIPVLATQKINKETKHKKKQL
;
A
#
# COMPACT_ATOMS: atom_id res chain seq x y z
N MET A 1 2.16 0.00 -28.16
CA MET A 1 1.01 0.80 -28.64
C MET A 1 0.17 1.05 -27.40
N GLY A 2 -0.11 2.30 -27.05
CA GLY A 2 -0.96 2.60 -25.90
C GLY A 2 -2.42 2.34 -26.20
N VAL A 3 -3.22 2.14 -25.16
CA VAL A 3 -4.68 1.95 -25.25
C VAL A 3 -5.36 3.09 -24.51
N SER A 4 -6.37 3.69 -25.12
CA SER A 4 -7.18 4.72 -24.49
C SER A 4 -8.66 4.58 -24.76
N GLY A 5 -9.50 4.85 -23.78
CA GLY A 5 -10.96 4.77 -23.90
C GLY A 5 -11.65 5.11 -22.58
N GLU A 6 -12.98 5.19 -22.60
CA GLU A 6 -13.80 5.40 -21.39
C GLU A 6 -13.74 4.12 -20.52
N GLU A 7 -14.14 2.98 -21.07
CA GLU A 7 -14.06 1.67 -20.42
C GLU A 7 -13.01 0.77 -21.09
N ILE A 8 -12.08 0.22 -20.31
CA ILE A 8 -11.00 -0.65 -20.81
C ILE A 8 -10.99 -1.98 -20.06
N PHE A 9 -11.20 -3.08 -20.79
CA PHE A 9 -11.03 -4.44 -20.27
C PHE A 9 -9.99 -5.21 -21.08
N LEU A 10 -8.83 -5.50 -20.48
CA LEU A 10 -7.74 -6.19 -21.16
C LEU A 10 -7.09 -7.25 -20.26
N LEU A 11 -6.58 -8.32 -20.90
CA LEU A 11 -5.70 -9.27 -20.21
C LEU A 11 -4.30 -8.69 -19.97
N SER A 12 -3.81 -7.85 -20.89
CA SER A 12 -2.54 -7.16 -20.71
C SER A 12 -2.48 -5.87 -21.50
N GLY A 13 -1.81 -4.85 -20.99
CA GLY A 13 -1.48 -3.66 -21.76
C GLY A 13 -0.58 -2.69 -21.01
N ASP A 14 0.41 -2.15 -21.71
CA ASP A 14 1.25 -1.07 -21.19
C ASP A 14 0.80 0.26 -21.79
N TRP A 15 0.98 1.36 -21.05
CA TRP A 15 0.55 2.70 -21.47
C TRP A 15 -0.96 2.76 -21.71
N VAL A 16 -1.72 2.46 -20.67
CA VAL A 16 -3.18 2.41 -20.70
C VAL A 16 -3.75 3.64 -20.00
N SER A 17 -4.69 4.35 -20.64
CA SER A 17 -5.34 5.53 -20.07
C SER A 17 -6.85 5.54 -20.28
N GLY A 18 -7.66 5.71 -19.25
CA GLY A 18 -9.12 5.70 -19.38
C GLY A 18 -9.87 6.17 -18.13
N GLU A 19 -11.19 6.14 -18.16
CA GLU A 19 -12.02 6.48 -16.99
C GLU A 19 -12.12 5.23 -16.10
N GLU A 20 -12.63 4.12 -16.63
CA GLU A 20 -12.74 2.83 -15.95
C GLU A 20 -11.78 1.80 -16.56
N ILE A 21 -10.87 1.27 -15.75
CA ILE A 21 -9.82 0.35 -16.22
C ILE A 21 -9.85 -0.96 -15.43
N PHE A 22 -10.03 -2.07 -16.14
CA PHE A 22 -9.81 -3.42 -15.62
C PHE A 22 -8.72 -4.15 -16.40
N LEU A 23 -7.58 -4.40 -15.75
CA LEU A 23 -6.46 -5.10 -16.35
C LEU A 23 -5.99 -6.28 -15.50
N PHE A 24 -5.61 -7.38 -16.16
CA PHE A 24 -4.92 -8.46 -15.46
C PHE A 24 -3.41 -8.18 -15.31
N SER A 25 -2.77 -7.51 -16.28
CA SER A 25 -1.38 -7.07 -16.13
C SER A 25 -1.07 -5.84 -16.97
N GLY A 26 -0.33 -4.86 -16.46
CA GLY A 26 0.05 -3.72 -17.29
C GLY A 26 0.83 -2.66 -16.56
N ASP A 27 1.81 -2.07 -17.24
CA ASP A 27 2.62 -0.99 -16.67
C ASP A 27 2.21 0.37 -17.25
N TRP A 28 2.42 1.44 -16.48
CA TRP A 28 2.08 2.82 -16.87
C TRP A 28 0.58 2.97 -17.15
N VAL A 29 -0.23 2.70 -16.12
CA VAL A 29 -1.70 2.73 -16.18
C VAL A 29 -2.22 3.98 -15.47
N SER A 30 -3.06 4.75 -16.15
CA SER A 30 -3.65 5.98 -15.58
C SER A 30 -5.15 6.08 -15.80
N GLY A 31 -5.94 6.43 -14.78
CA GLY A 31 -7.39 6.59 -14.95
C GLY A 31 -8.12 7.08 -13.70
N GLU A 32 -9.45 7.18 -13.77
CA GLU A 32 -10.28 7.58 -12.62
C GLU A 32 -10.46 6.38 -11.69
N GLU A 33 -11.00 5.27 -12.21
CA GLU A 33 -11.19 4.01 -11.49
C GLU A 33 -10.30 2.91 -12.09
N ILE A 34 -9.40 2.34 -11.27
CA ILE A 34 -8.45 1.31 -11.72
C ILE A 34 -8.57 0.06 -10.87
N PHE A 35 -8.87 -1.06 -11.52
CA PHE A 35 -8.71 -2.40 -10.97
C PHE A 35 -7.62 -3.16 -11.75
N LEU A 36 -6.51 -3.45 -11.08
CA LEU A 36 -5.34 -4.06 -11.71
C LEU A 36 -4.82 -5.23 -10.88
N PHE A 37 -4.57 -6.37 -11.52
CA PHE A 37 -4.03 -7.53 -10.80
C PHE A 37 -2.50 -7.46 -10.65
N SER A 38 -1.77 -6.92 -11.62
CA SER A 38 -0.32 -6.72 -11.48
C SER A 38 0.17 -5.60 -12.39
N GLY A 39 1.02 -4.70 -11.89
CA GLY A 39 1.65 -3.71 -12.76
C GLY A 39 2.27 -2.53 -12.03
N ASP A 40 3.24 -1.90 -12.67
CA ASP A 40 4.02 -0.81 -12.08
C ASP A 40 3.68 0.55 -12.69
N GLY A 41 3.86 1.62 -11.92
CA GLY A 41 3.58 2.99 -12.38
C GLY A 41 2.10 3.23 -12.61
N VAL A 42 1.30 3.10 -11.55
CA VAL A 42 -0.16 3.22 -11.60
C VAL A 42 -0.59 4.55 -10.98
N SER A 43 -1.41 5.33 -11.69
CA SER A 43 -1.89 6.64 -11.21
C SER A 43 -3.39 6.85 -11.42
N GLY A 44 -4.16 7.16 -10.37
CA GLY A 44 -5.60 7.39 -10.54
C GLY A 44 -6.32 7.95 -9.32
N GLU A 45 -7.63 8.17 -9.43
CA GLU A 45 -8.43 8.66 -8.30
C GLU A 45 -8.72 7.51 -7.33
N GLU A 46 -9.29 6.41 -7.82
CA GLU A 46 -9.56 5.19 -7.05
C GLU A 46 -8.76 4.00 -7.62
N ILE A 47 -7.89 3.40 -6.81
CA ILE A 47 -7.01 2.29 -7.23
C ILE A 47 -7.20 1.08 -6.33
N ILE A 48 -7.48 -0.07 -6.97
CA ILE A 48 -7.34 -1.40 -6.36
C ILE A 48 -6.28 -2.17 -7.14
N LEU A 49 -5.15 -2.43 -6.49
CA LEU A 49 -4.01 -3.13 -7.07
C LEU A 49 -3.58 -4.32 -6.21
N PHE A 50 -3.43 -5.50 -6.83
CA PHE A 50 -2.97 -6.69 -6.10
C PHE A 50 -1.46 -6.75 -5.92
N SER A 51 -0.69 -6.33 -6.93
CA SER A 51 0.76 -6.30 -6.85
C SER A 51 1.35 -5.24 -7.77
N GLY A 52 2.25 -4.40 -7.27
CA GLY A 52 2.97 -3.48 -8.13
C GLY A 52 3.55 -2.28 -7.40
N ASP A 53 4.55 -1.65 -8.03
CA ASP A 53 5.33 -0.59 -7.43
C ASP A 53 5.04 0.77 -8.09
N GLY A 54 5.28 1.85 -7.35
CA GLY A 54 5.11 3.22 -7.87
C GLY A 54 3.63 3.55 -8.11
N VAL A 55 2.84 3.52 -7.04
CA VAL A 55 1.39 3.74 -7.08
C VAL A 55 1.06 5.11 -6.51
N SER A 56 0.27 5.90 -7.24
CA SER A 56 -0.14 7.24 -6.79
C SER A 56 -1.62 7.53 -7.02
N GLY A 57 -2.30 8.15 -6.07
CA GLY A 57 -3.74 8.42 -6.22
C GLY A 57 -4.43 8.98 -5.00
N GLU A 58 -5.71 9.28 -5.11
CA GLU A 58 -6.50 9.82 -3.99
C GLU A 58 -6.86 8.69 -3.01
N GLY A 59 -7.52 7.64 -3.49
CA GLY A 59 -7.85 6.42 -2.74
C GLY A 59 -7.10 5.19 -3.26
N ILE A 60 -6.30 4.55 -2.41
CA ILE A 60 -5.47 3.40 -2.80
C ILE A 60 -5.72 2.21 -1.88
N ILE A 61 -6.04 1.06 -2.48
CA ILE A 61 -5.99 -0.25 -1.85
C ILE A 61 -4.94 -1.10 -2.57
N LEU A 62 -3.81 -1.35 -1.91
CA LEU A 62 -2.71 -2.13 -2.44
C LEU A 62 -2.41 -3.35 -1.56
N PHE A 63 -2.39 -4.55 -2.16
CA PHE A 63 -2.07 -5.77 -1.43
C PHE A 63 -0.56 -5.99 -1.25
N SER A 64 0.26 -5.66 -2.25
CA SER A 64 1.70 -5.79 -2.17
C SER A 64 2.40 -4.82 -3.11
N GLY A 65 3.37 -4.06 -2.61
CA GLY A 65 4.19 -3.20 -3.47
C GLY A 65 4.80 -2.01 -2.75
N ASP A 66 5.78 -1.39 -3.38
CA ASP A 66 6.60 -0.34 -2.79
C ASP A 66 6.38 1.02 -3.49
N GLY A 67 6.69 2.11 -2.77
CA GLY A 67 6.62 3.46 -3.33
C GLY A 67 5.18 3.91 -3.59
N VAL A 68 4.40 4.03 -2.52
CA VAL A 68 2.96 4.38 -2.58
C VAL A 68 2.76 5.81 -2.07
N SER A 69 2.04 6.64 -2.84
CA SER A 69 1.74 8.01 -2.44
C SER A 69 0.28 8.43 -2.70
N GLY A 70 -0.43 8.95 -1.71
CA GLY A 70 -1.84 9.30 -1.90
C GLY A 70 -2.51 9.98 -0.71
N GLU A 71 -3.79 10.30 -0.81
CA GLU A 71 -4.54 10.92 0.29
C GLU A 71 -4.99 9.86 1.30
N GLU A 72 -5.71 8.83 0.85
CA GLU A 72 -6.19 7.70 1.64
C GLU A 72 -5.54 6.39 1.15
N ILE A 73 -4.72 5.75 2.00
CA ILE A 73 -3.97 4.54 1.65
C ILE A 73 -4.31 3.38 2.58
N ILE A 74 -4.65 2.23 2.01
CA ILE A 74 -4.66 0.92 2.67
C ILE A 74 -3.62 0.02 1.98
N LEU A 75 -2.55 -0.30 2.70
CA LEU A 75 -1.47 -1.16 2.20
C LEU A 75 -1.27 -2.38 3.09
N PHE A 76 -1.35 -3.58 2.50
CA PHE A 76 -1.17 -4.82 3.24
C PHE A 76 0.32 -5.19 3.44
N SER A 77 1.17 -4.97 2.45
CA SER A 77 2.61 -5.24 2.55
C SER A 77 3.39 -4.36 1.61
N GLY A 78 4.39 -3.63 2.11
CA GLY A 78 5.24 -2.80 1.26
C GLY A 78 5.96 -1.69 2.00
N ASP A 79 6.94 -1.10 1.34
CA ASP A 79 7.82 -0.07 1.89
C ASP A 79 7.70 1.27 1.15
N GLY A 80 8.05 2.37 1.83
CA GLY A 80 8.10 3.70 1.23
C GLY A 80 6.71 4.27 0.93
N VAL A 81 5.96 4.58 1.99
CA VAL A 81 4.55 4.99 1.90
C VAL A 81 4.39 6.42 2.39
N SER A 82 3.76 7.29 1.60
CA SER A 82 3.50 8.69 1.99
C SER A 82 2.09 9.15 1.70
N GLY A 83 1.42 9.79 2.66
CA GLY A 83 0.05 10.24 2.46
C GLY A 83 -0.58 10.97 3.63
N GLU A 84 -1.85 11.35 3.51
CA GLU A 84 -2.58 12.04 4.58
C GLU A 84 -3.11 11.04 5.61
N GLU A 85 -3.85 10.03 5.17
CA GLU A 85 -4.40 8.94 5.98
C GLU A 85 -3.88 7.57 5.49
N ILE A 86 -3.21 6.82 6.37
CA ILE A 86 -2.52 5.58 6.01
C ILE A 86 -2.87 4.46 6.99
N ILE A 87 -3.27 3.31 6.44
CA ILE A 87 -3.36 2.02 7.14
C ILE A 87 -2.34 1.08 6.53
N LEU A 88 -1.29 0.73 7.29
CA LEU A 88 -0.22 -0.17 6.86
C LEU A 88 -0.16 -1.42 7.74
N PHE A 89 -0.34 -2.60 7.14
CA PHE A 89 -0.28 -3.86 7.87
C PHE A 89 1.15 -4.36 8.11
N SER A 90 2.02 -4.30 7.09
CA SER A 90 3.42 -4.74 7.19
C SER A 90 4.33 -3.89 6.31
N GLY A 91 5.37 -3.26 6.87
CA GLY A 91 6.30 -2.48 6.05
C GLY A 91 7.18 -1.51 6.83
N TYR A 92 7.98 -0.74 6.10
CA TYR A 92 8.88 0.27 6.63
C TYR A 92 8.81 1.57 5.83
N GLY A 93 9.26 2.67 6.44
CA GLY A 93 9.39 3.94 5.71
C GLY A 93 8.05 4.60 5.41
N VAL A 94 7.12 4.58 6.37
CA VAL A 94 5.85 5.31 6.30
C VAL A 94 5.96 6.73 6.87
N SER A 95 5.36 7.71 6.19
CA SER A 95 5.27 9.12 6.61
C SER A 95 3.93 9.74 6.22
N GLY A 96 3.30 10.52 7.10
CA GLY A 96 1.97 11.07 6.87
C GLY A 96 1.39 11.75 8.11
N GLU A 97 0.16 12.24 8.01
CA GLU A 97 -0.51 12.95 9.10
C GLU A 97 -1.27 11.99 10.04
N GLY A 98 -2.05 11.06 9.47
CA GLY A 98 -2.76 9.99 10.16
C GLY A 98 -2.20 8.62 9.77
N ILE A 99 -1.54 7.92 10.69
CA ILE A 99 -0.95 6.59 10.43
C ILE A 99 -1.43 5.55 11.43
N ILE A 100 -1.94 4.44 10.90
CA ILE A 100 -2.19 3.20 11.63
C ILE A 100 -1.21 2.15 11.11
N LEU A 101 -0.29 1.69 11.98
CA LEU A 101 0.74 0.70 11.63
C LEU A 101 0.61 -0.54 12.52
N PHE A 102 0.45 -1.72 11.90
CA PHE A 102 0.32 -2.99 12.63
C PHE A 102 1.66 -3.71 12.86
N SER A 103 2.55 -3.73 11.86
CA SER A 103 3.88 -4.34 11.94
C SER A 103 4.87 -3.56 11.06
N GLY A 104 5.96 -3.08 11.64
CA GLY A 104 6.90 -2.23 10.89
C GLY A 104 7.60 -1.19 11.73
N ASP A 105 8.31 -0.27 11.06
CA ASP A 105 8.82 0.97 11.65
C ASP A 105 8.33 2.20 10.88
N GLY A 106 7.82 3.18 11.63
CA GLY A 106 7.39 4.48 11.09
C GLY A 106 8.57 5.44 11.03
N GLY A 107 8.99 5.83 9.83
CA GLY A 107 10.13 6.73 9.63
C GLY A 107 9.86 8.21 9.95
N GLY A 108 8.63 8.57 10.37
CA GLY A 108 8.14 9.94 10.54
C GLY A 108 8.11 10.47 11.98
N ARG A 109 8.10 11.81 12.12
CA ARG A 109 8.17 12.54 13.40
C ARG A 109 7.08 12.07 14.39
N ARG A 110 7.52 11.82 15.62
CA ARG A 110 6.84 11.43 16.88
C ARG A 110 5.57 12.22 17.31
N GLY A 111 4.75 12.72 16.41
CA GLY A 111 3.38 13.14 16.72
C GLY A 111 2.46 11.95 16.52
N ASP A 112 1.99 11.36 17.62
CA ASP A 112 0.76 10.57 17.69
C ASP A 112 0.57 9.41 16.69
N ILE A 113 1.61 8.60 16.44
CA ILE A 113 1.43 7.31 15.75
C ILE A 113 0.97 6.28 16.80
N PRO A 114 -0.30 5.83 16.83
CA PRO A 114 -0.68 4.62 17.57
C PRO A 114 -0.07 3.42 16.84
N VAL A 115 1.21 3.15 17.08
CA VAL A 115 1.83 1.89 16.67
C VAL A 115 1.21 0.82 17.55
N LEU A 116 0.24 0.07 17.01
CA LEU A 116 -0.28 -1.11 17.67
C LEU A 116 0.73 -2.25 17.44
N ALA A 117 1.95 -2.08 17.94
CA ALA A 117 2.98 -3.08 17.88
C ALA A 117 2.49 -4.31 18.65
N THR A 118 2.18 -5.38 17.93
CA THR A 118 2.07 -6.71 18.53
C THR A 118 3.45 -7.13 19.01
N GLN A 119 3.85 -6.69 20.20
CA GLN A 119 5.03 -7.25 20.86
C GLN A 119 4.79 -8.75 21.04
N LYS A 120 5.66 -9.55 20.41
CA LYS A 120 5.72 -11.01 20.49
C LYS A 120 5.51 -11.47 21.94
N ILE A 121 4.38 -12.13 22.21
CA ILE A 121 4.26 -13.02 23.37
C ILE A 121 5.08 -14.26 23.04
N ASN A 122 6.33 -14.37 23.53
CA ASN A 122 6.96 -15.68 23.64
C ASN A 122 8.11 -15.79 24.67
N LYS A 123 7.77 -16.56 25.72
CA LYS A 123 8.57 -17.56 26.47
C LYS A 123 9.84 -17.13 27.23
N GLU A 124 9.66 -16.89 28.53
CA GLU A 124 10.60 -17.41 29.53
C GLU A 124 9.91 -18.36 30.50
N THR A 125 10.11 -19.65 30.28
CA THR A 125 10.02 -20.67 31.33
C THR A 125 11.42 -20.82 31.93
N LYS A 126 11.49 -20.71 33.27
CA LYS A 126 12.61 -21.04 34.19
C LYS A 126 13.58 -19.91 34.58
N HIS A 127 13.36 -19.34 35.77
CA HIS A 127 14.34 -19.47 36.85
C HIS A 127 13.70 -19.48 38.25
N LYS A 128 13.53 -20.72 38.75
CA LYS A 128 13.86 -21.21 40.11
C LYS A 128 13.54 -20.31 41.33
N LYS A 129 12.61 -20.83 42.15
CA LYS A 129 12.63 -20.77 43.62
C LYS A 129 14.05 -20.61 44.21
N LYS A 130 14.29 -19.53 44.95
CA LYS A 130 14.88 -19.48 46.31
C LYS A 130 15.13 -18.01 46.67
N GLN A 131 14.19 -17.41 47.40
CA GLN A 131 14.54 -16.41 48.41
C GLN A 131 14.63 -17.21 49.71
N LEU A 132 15.81 -17.17 50.32
CA LEU A 132 16.04 -17.49 51.73
C LEU A 132 15.51 -16.34 52.57
#